data_AF-A0A7W4E9D9-F1
#
_entry.id   AF-A0A7W4E9D9-F1
#
_cell.length_a   1.000
_cell.length_b   1.000
_cell.length_c   1.000
_cell.angle_alpha   90.00
_cell.angle_beta   90.00
_cell.angle_gamma   90.00
#
_symmetry.space_group_name_H-M   'P 1'
#
loop_
_entity.id
_entity.type
_entity.pdbx_description
1 polymer ?
#
loop_
_entity_poly.entity_id
_entity_poly.type
_entity_poly.pdbx_seq_one_letter_code
_entity_poly.pdbx_strand_id
1 'polypeptide(L)' 'LGLVTTKTPLETDKELEKILPEKIKKKIHHPMVLFGRYHCTAKKPKCENCKIRLECNYGKSTL' A
#
# COMPACT_ATOMS: atom_id res chain seq x y z
N LEU A 1 2.07 4.29 -0.59
CA LEU A 1 1.74 4.01 -2.01
C LEU A 1 0.99 5.16 -2.65
N GLY A 2 -0.12 5.61 -2.05
CA GLY A 2 -0.96 6.65 -2.64
C GLY A 2 -2.10 6.08 -3.48
N LEU A 3 -2.63 4.91 -3.07
CA LEU A 3 -3.75 4.26 -3.76
C LEU A 3 -5.08 4.99 -3.52
N VAL A 4 -5.25 5.54 -2.32
CA VAL A 4 -6.42 6.32 -1.90
C VAL A 4 -5.98 7.41 -0.92
N THR A 5 -6.74 8.50 -0.85
CA THR A 5 -6.51 9.62 0.07
C THR A 5 -7.72 9.77 0.97
N THR A 6 -7.64 9.15 2.15
CA THR A 6 -8.76 9.00 3.10
C THR A 6 -8.29 9.31 4.52
N LYS A 7 -9.23 9.66 5.41
CA LYS A 7 -8.89 10.02 6.80
C LYS A 7 -9.12 8.87 7.76
N THR A 8 -10.10 8.00 7.46
CA THR A 8 -10.45 6.87 8.33
C THR A 8 -10.18 5.52 7.66
N PRO A 9 -9.95 4.46 8.45
CA PRO A 9 -9.83 3.10 7.91
C PRO A 9 -11.07 2.66 7.13
N LEU A 10 -12.28 3.03 7.59
CA LEU A 10 -13.53 2.66 6.94
C LEU A 10 -13.69 3.31 5.56
N GLU A 11 -13.33 4.60 5.43
CA GLU A 11 -13.29 5.27 4.12
C GLU A 11 -12.26 4.62 3.20
N THR A 12 -11.09 4.28 3.74
CA THR A 12 -10.02 3.60 2.99
C THR A 12 -10.50 2.29 2.39
N ASP A 13 -11.21 1.49 3.17
CA ASP A 13 -11.73 0.20 2.73
C ASP A 13 -12.78 0.37 1.62
N LYS A 14 -13.75 1.27 1.81
CA LYS A 14 -14.79 1.58 0.80
C LYS A 14 -14.22 2.10 -0.52
N GLU A 15 -13.19 2.95 -0.47
CA GLU A 15 -12.55 3.46 -1.69
C GLU A 15 -11.72 2.36 -2.38
N LEU A 16 -10.99 1.54 -1.61
CA LEU A 16 -10.26 0.40 -2.17
C LEU A 16 -11.20 -0.64 -2.80
N GLU A 17 -12.41 -0.82 -2.25
CA GLU A 17 -13.41 -1.72 -2.81
C GLU A 17 -13.89 -1.32 -4.21
N LYS A 18 -13.86 -0.02 -4.54
CA LYS A 18 -14.22 0.51 -5.86
C LYS A 18 -13.11 0.31 -6.89
N ILE A 19 -11.86 0.35 -6.45
CA ILE A 19 -10.67 0.29 -7.31
C ILE A 19 -10.26 -1.17 -7.55
N LEU A 20 -10.38 -2.04 -6.54
CA LEU A 20 -9.94 -3.42 -6.60
C LEU A 20 -11.05 -4.36 -7.09
N PRO A 21 -10.81 -5.16 -8.14
CA PRO A 21 -11.74 -6.21 -8.55
C PRO A 21 -11.95 -7.25 -7.44
N GLU A 22 -13.18 -7.75 -7.26
CA GLU A 22 -13.56 -8.76 -6.25
C GLU A 22 -12.60 -9.96 -6.16
N LYS A 23 -12.15 -10.46 -7.32
CA LYS A 23 -11.23 -11.60 -7.41
C LYS A 23 -9.85 -11.34 -6.78
N ILE A 24 -9.43 -10.07 -6.73
CA ILE A 24 -8.13 -9.65 -6.22
C ILE A 24 -8.21 -9.27 -4.75
N LYS A 25 -9.34 -8.74 -4.25
CA LYS A 25 -9.53 -8.30 -2.86
C LYS A 25 -9.06 -9.35 -1.83
N LYS A 26 -9.51 -10.60 -1.99
CA LYS A 26 -9.13 -11.71 -1.09
C LYS A 26 -7.65 -12.09 -1.21
N LYS A 27 -7.08 -11.97 -2.41
CA LYS A 27 -5.68 -12.33 -2.66
C LYS A 27 -4.70 -11.28 -2.18
N ILE A 28 -5.05 -9.99 -2.22
CA ILE A 28 -4.15 -8.89 -1.88
C ILE A 28 -4.11 -8.57 -0.38
N HIS A 29 -5.16 -8.91 0.38
CA HIS A 29 -5.24 -8.59 1.80
C HIS A 29 -4.00 -9.07 2.59
N HIS A 30 -3.70 -10.37 2.57
CA HIS A 30 -2.55 -10.92 3.30
C HIS A 30 -1.20 -10.39 2.78
N PRO A 31 -0.91 -10.40 1.45
CA PRO A 31 0.31 -9.79 0.92
C PRO A 31 0.52 -8.34 1.34
N MET A 32 -0.55 -7.53 1.37
CA MET A 32 -0.44 -6.11 1.73
C MET A 32 -0.11 -5.92 3.21
N VAL A 33 -0.71 -6.73 4.10
CA VAL A 33 -0.36 -6.75 5.53
C VAL A 33 1.09 -7.20 5.74
N LEU A 34 1.51 -8.28 5.08
CA LEU A 34 2.89 -8.80 5.17
C LEU A 34 3.91 -7.78 4.63
N PHE A 35 3.58 -7.11 3.52
CA PHE A 35 4.39 -6.06 2.95
C PHE A 35 4.56 -4.88 3.92
N GLY A 36 3.49 -4.42 4.56
CA GLY A 36 3.55 -3.38 5.58
C GLY A 36 4.36 -3.79 6.81
N ARG A 37 4.23 -5.05 7.25
CA ARG A 37 4.95 -5.56 8.43
C ARG A 37 6.46 -5.72 8.20
N TYR A 38 6.87 -6.23 7.03
CA TYR A 38 8.27 -6.65 6.82
C TYR A 38 9.08 -5.74 5.88
N HIS A 39 8.42 -4.92 5.07
CA HIS A 39 9.06 -4.12 4.02
C HIS A 39 8.74 -2.62 4.11
N CYS A 40 7.46 -2.26 4.04
CA CYS A 40 6.99 -0.88 4.17
C CYS A 40 6.65 -0.55 5.64
N THR A 41 7.65 -0.68 6.50
CA THR A 41 7.53 -0.46 7.95
C THR A 41 7.25 1.00 8.29
N ALA A 42 6.55 1.24 9.40
CA ALA A 42 6.19 2.59 9.85
C ALA A 42 7.40 3.50 10.13
N LYS A 43 8.52 2.91 10.58
CA LYS A 43 9.80 3.59 10.77
C LYS A 43 10.81 3.02 9.79
N LYS A 44 11.56 3.89 9.11
CA LYS A 44 12.63 3.56 8.13
C LYS A 44 12.21 2.43 7.16
N PRO A 45 11.22 2.67 6.27
CA PRO A 45 10.81 1.67 5.28
C PRO A 45 11.98 1.29 4.37
N LYS A 46 12.02 0.03 3.92
CA LYS A 46 13.11 -0.50 3.07
C LYS A 46 12.96 -0.07 1.59
N CYS A 47 12.82 1.24 1.36
CA CYS A 47 12.52 1.81 0.05
C CYS A 47 13.62 1.57 -1.01
N GLU A 48 14.88 1.42 -0.60
CA GLU A 48 16.02 1.12 -1.48
C GLU A 48 15.84 -0.18 -2.25
N ASN A 49 15.30 -1.22 -1.59
CA ASN A 49 15.07 -2.54 -2.18
C ASN A 49 13.59 -2.76 -2.58
N CYS A 50 12.80 -1.69 -2.70
CA CYS A 50 11.38 -1.78 -2.98
C CYS A 50 11.12 -1.84 -4.50
N LYS A 51 10.60 -2.98 -4.98
CA LYS A 51 10.29 -3.20 -6.41
C LYS A 51 9.24 -2.24 -6.97
N ILE A 52 8.37 -1.71 -6.10
CA ILE A 52 7.29 -0.77 -6.47
C ILE A 52 7.62 0.68 -6.09
N ARG A 53 8.90 0.98 -5.82
CA ARG A 53 9.36 2.33 -5.44
C ARG A 53 8.93 3.38 -6.47
N LEU A 54 9.11 3.09 -7.76
CA LEU A 54 8.77 3.99 -8.86
C LEU A 54 7.28 4.27 -8.99
N GLU A 55 6.41 3.45 -8.39
CA GLU A 55 4.95 3.62 -8.37
C GLU A 55 4.45 4.16 -7.01
N CYS A 56 5.34 4.36 -6.03
CA CYS A 56 4.98 4.80 -4.71
C CYS A 56 5.21 6.31 -4.54
N ASN A 57 4.17 7.09 -4.24
CA ASN A 57 4.30 8.54 -4.05
C ASN A 57 5.36 8.91 -2.99
N TYR A 58 5.45 8.12 -1.90
CA TYR A 58 6.47 8.30 -0.87
C TYR A 58 7.86 7.85 -1.34
N GLY A 59 7.95 6.68 -1.99
CA GLY A 59 9.22 6.09 -2.43
C GLY A 59 9.90 6.90 -3.53
N LYS A 60 9.14 7.58 -4.39
CA LYS A 60 9.67 8.50 -5.41
C LYS A 60 10.32 9.75 -4.80
N SER A 61 9.74 10.28 -3.71
CA SER A 61 10.25 11.48 -3.04
C SER A 61 11.43 11.21 -2.10
N THR A 62 11.59 9.97 -1.62
CA THR A 62 12.71 9.60 -0.75
C THR A 62 13.93 9.29 -1.60
N LEU A 63 14.92 10.18 -1.58
CA LEU A 63 16.25 10.02 -2.20
C LEU A 63 17.31 10.15 -1.10
#